data_AF-A0A1V6ER12-F1
#
_entry.id   AF-A0A1V6ER12-F1
#
_cell.length_a   1.000
_cell.length_b   1.000
_cell.length_c   1.000
_cell.angle_alpha   90.00
_cell.angle_beta   90.00
_cell.angle_gamma   90.00
#
_symmetry.space_group_name_H-M   'P 1'
#
loop_
_entity.id
_entity.type
_entity.pdbx_description
1 polymer ?
#
loop_
_entity_poly.entity_id
_entity_poly.type
_entity_poly.pdbx_seq_one_letter_code
_entity_poly.pdbx_strand_id
1 'polypeptide(L)'
;MKIKSKTFSSIPVRAHVVSWGLFLLTVLFFLVIFLVYKEEAVWSRWDEARELRDPSYGERIYPDSVFRTRANTWSNLAYVLVGIYVIVIGVMDWRNPAQKPAGYLRSRPALGILFGLACCYLGVGSGIFHASLTHWGQQLDVAAMYAPLVALIALNLDRLLPAWPLWGLAAVFASALLYVYKWSMSSSTVLPALILGVGCFMVVDRFRRDRRTEFRWGLFALISLVLAIAFRQLDVAGRFTGPDTWLQGHVLWHFLTAASLACAYSYYRSEIRVVTDRHEKNPVEDA
;
A
#
# COMPACT_ATOMS: atom_id res chain seq x y z
N MET A 1 12.41 36.67 3.32
CA MET A 1 11.09 36.34 3.90
C MET A 1 10.94 34.81 3.95
N LYS A 2 11.22 34.18 5.11
CA LYS A 2 10.98 32.74 5.28
C LYS A 2 9.48 32.52 5.22
N ILE A 3 8.95 32.15 4.06
CA ILE A 3 7.64 31.52 3.96
C ILE A 3 7.78 30.26 4.81
N LYS A 4 7.31 30.31 6.05
CA LYS A 4 7.07 29.10 6.85
C LYS A 4 6.11 28.29 6.01
N SER A 5 6.65 27.38 5.24
CA SER A 5 5.89 26.49 4.42
C SER A 5 5.08 25.67 5.42
N LYS A 6 3.79 25.98 5.56
CA LYS A 6 2.83 25.10 6.23
C LYS A 6 2.63 23.85 5.34
N THR A 7 3.72 23.20 4.94
CA THR A 7 3.78 22.17 3.88
C THR A 7 3.78 20.76 4.43
N PHE A 8 3.33 20.61 5.67
CA PHE A 8 2.47 19.51 6.05
C PHE A 8 1.29 20.16 6.76
N SER A 9 0.18 20.39 6.05
CA SER A 9 -1.09 20.62 6.72
C SER A 9 -1.30 19.42 7.62
N SER A 10 -1.17 19.61 8.94
CA SER A 10 -1.29 18.55 9.93
C SER A 10 -2.53 17.72 9.62
N ILE A 11 -2.35 16.41 9.45
CA ILE A 11 -3.48 15.49 9.38
C ILE A 11 -4.34 15.78 10.63
N PRO A 12 -5.65 16.07 10.47
CA PRO A 12 -6.46 16.51 11.60
C PRO A 12 -6.51 15.40 12.65
N VAL A 13 -6.53 15.78 13.94
CA VAL A 13 -6.60 14.82 15.07
C VAL A 13 -7.73 13.81 14.88
N ARG A 14 -8.87 14.27 14.34
CA ARG A 14 -10.01 13.41 14.01
C ARG A 14 -9.65 12.26 13.06
N ALA A 15 -8.75 12.46 12.09
CA ALA A 15 -8.32 11.39 11.19
C ALA A 15 -7.59 10.30 11.98
N HIS A 16 -6.68 10.68 12.87
CA HIS A 16 -5.98 9.72 13.74
C HIS A 16 -6.96 8.94 14.63
N VAL A 17 -7.91 9.63 15.27
CA VAL A 17 -8.91 8.99 16.14
C VAL A 17 -9.76 7.99 15.35
N VAL A 18 -10.27 8.39 14.18
CA VAL A 18 -11.11 7.51 13.35
C VAL A 18 -10.30 6.33 12.81
N SER A 19 -9.10 6.57 12.31
CA SER A 19 -8.24 5.50 11.76
C SER A 19 -7.84 4.49 12.82
N TRP A 20 -7.43 4.93 14.02
CA TRP A 20 -7.12 4.03 15.12
C TRP A 20 -8.35 3.29 15.63
N GLY A 21 -9.51 3.96 15.74
CA GLY A 21 -10.76 3.29 16.12
C GLY A 21 -11.13 2.16 15.16
N LEU A 22 -11.11 2.41 13.84
CA LEU A 22 -11.37 1.40 12.81
C LEU A 22 -10.33 0.28 12.81
N PHE A 23 -9.06 0.61 13.05
CA PHE A 23 -8.00 -0.37 13.12
C PHE A 23 -8.16 -1.29 14.34
N LEU A 24 -8.44 -0.73 15.52
CA LEU A 24 -8.66 -1.51 16.74
C LEU A 24 -9.87 -2.43 16.63
N LEU A 25 -10.96 -1.98 15.98
CA LEU A 25 -12.11 -2.83 15.67
C LEU A 25 -11.72 -4.00 14.75
N THR A 26 -10.89 -3.73 13.73
CA THR A 26 -10.37 -4.77 12.84
C THR A 26 -9.49 -5.78 13.59
N VAL A 27 -8.58 -5.30 14.44
CA VAL A 27 -7.73 -6.14 15.29
C VAL A 27 -8.58 -7.02 16.20
N LEU A 28 -9.58 -6.43 16.88
CA LEU A 28 -10.47 -7.15 17.79
C LEU A 28 -11.27 -8.22 17.05
N PHE A 29 -11.79 -7.91 15.87
CA PHE A 29 -12.50 -8.88 15.03
C PHE A 29 -11.64 -10.10 14.72
N PHE A 30 -10.41 -9.90 14.23
CA PHE A 30 -9.51 -11.02 13.95
C PHE A 30 -8.99 -11.72 15.21
N LEU A 31 -8.92 -11.01 16.34
CA LEU A 31 -8.53 -11.60 17.62
C LEU A 31 -9.61 -12.57 18.10
N VAL A 32 -10.88 -12.19 17.99
CA VAL A 32 -12.01 -13.08 18.30
C VAL A 32 -11.97 -14.32 17.40
N ILE A 33 -11.79 -14.15 16.08
CA ILE A 33 -11.67 -15.29 15.15
C ILE A 33 -10.51 -16.20 15.58
N PHE A 34 -9.34 -15.63 15.84
CA PHE A 34 -8.17 -16.41 16.25
C PHE A 34 -8.43 -17.18 17.54
N LEU A 35 -8.94 -16.52 18.59
CA LEU A 35 -9.18 -17.17 19.88
C LEU A 35 -10.22 -18.29 19.81
N VAL A 36 -11.25 -18.14 18.96
CA VAL A 36 -12.30 -19.16 18.77
C VAL A 36 -11.80 -20.36 17.96
N TYR A 37 -10.96 -20.13 16.94
CA TYR A 37 -10.57 -21.17 15.96
C TYR A 37 -9.07 -21.51 15.94
N LYS A 38 -8.29 -21.09 16.94
CA LYS A 38 -6.82 -21.30 16.99
C LYS A 38 -6.39 -22.77 16.99
N GLU A 39 -7.28 -23.68 17.40
CA GLU A 39 -7.03 -25.13 17.49
C GLU A 39 -7.98 -25.92 16.57
N GLU A 40 -8.58 -25.23 15.59
CA GLU A 40 -9.53 -25.80 14.64
C GLU A 40 -8.94 -25.85 13.22
N ALA A 41 -9.03 -27.02 12.57
CA ALA A 41 -8.53 -27.26 11.22
C ALA A 41 -9.50 -26.75 10.12
N VAL A 42 -9.85 -25.45 10.18
CA VAL A 42 -10.86 -24.83 9.30
C VAL A 42 -10.50 -24.87 7.80
N TRP A 43 -9.21 -25.00 7.48
CA TRP A 43 -8.69 -25.05 6.11
C TRP A 43 -8.51 -26.47 5.56
N SER A 44 -8.83 -27.51 6.33
CA SER A 44 -8.57 -28.93 5.99
C SER A 44 -9.19 -29.40 4.67
N ARG A 45 -10.27 -28.77 4.21
CA ARG A 45 -10.98 -29.13 2.96
C ARG A 45 -10.54 -28.31 1.73
N TRP A 46 -9.58 -27.42 1.89
CA TRP A 46 -9.09 -26.55 0.82
C TRP A 46 -7.82 -27.12 0.20
N ASP A 47 -7.61 -26.85 -1.09
CA ASP A 47 -6.37 -27.22 -1.78
C ASP A 47 -5.18 -26.51 -1.15
N GLU A 48 -4.20 -27.28 -0.71
CA GLU A 48 -2.98 -26.79 -0.06
C GLU A 48 -2.10 -26.03 -1.05
N ALA A 49 -1.49 -24.93 -0.59
CA ALA A 49 -0.37 -24.35 -1.30
C ALA A 49 0.90 -25.18 -1.08
N ARG A 50 1.85 -25.08 -1.99
CA ARG A 50 3.17 -25.76 -1.88
C ARG A 50 3.87 -25.41 -0.57
N GLU A 51 3.73 -24.17 -0.13
CA GLU A 51 4.37 -23.60 1.06
C GLU A 51 3.94 -24.28 2.36
N LEU A 52 2.82 -25.01 2.37
CA LEU A 52 2.44 -25.82 3.52
C LEU A 52 3.38 -27.01 3.73
N ARG A 53 3.93 -27.57 2.63
CA ARG A 53 4.80 -28.76 2.64
C ARG A 53 6.28 -28.41 2.49
N ASP A 54 6.56 -27.33 1.77
CA ASP A 54 7.90 -26.83 1.45
C ASP A 54 7.97 -25.34 1.78
N PRO A 55 8.01 -24.98 3.08
CA PRO A 55 7.94 -23.59 3.52
C PRO A 55 9.19 -22.82 3.11
N SER A 56 8.97 -21.70 2.42
CA SER A 56 10.06 -20.78 2.04
C SER A 56 10.44 -19.80 3.15
N TYR A 57 9.58 -19.62 4.17
CA TYR A 57 9.79 -18.69 5.28
C TYR A 57 10.04 -19.45 6.57
N GLY A 58 10.74 -18.81 7.52
CA GLY A 58 11.23 -19.48 8.72
C GLY A 58 10.17 -19.80 9.77
N GLU A 59 8.99 -19.19 9.71
CA GLU A 59 7.97 -19.32 10.76
C GLU A 59 7.41 -20.74 10.89
N ARG A 60 7.25 -21.21 12.14
CA ARG A 60 6.52 -22.46 12.42
C ARG A 60 5.10 -22.43 11.85
N ILE A 61 4.74 -23.53 11.20
CA ILE A 61 3.38 -23.79 10.73
C ILE A 61 2.58 -24.55 11.80
N TYR A 62 1.34 -24.12 12.05
CA TYR A 62 0.34 -24.79 12.88
C TYR A 62 -0.79 -25.32 12.00
N PRO A 63 -0.71 -26.55 11.45
CA PRO A 63 -1.63 -27.03 10.41
C PRO A 63 -3.11 -27.01 10.82
N ASP A 64 -3.37 -27.33 12.09
CA ASP A 64 -4.69 -27.40 12.73
C ASP A 64 -5.06 -26.09 13.43
N SER A 65 -4.80 -24.96 12.76
CA SER A 65 -5.13 -23.63 13.26
C SER A 65 -5.77 -22.79 12.17
N VAL A 66 -6.70 -21.91 12.55
CA VAL A 66 -7.20 -20.86 11.65
C VAL A 66 -6.06 -19.99 11.12
N PHE A 67 -5.01 -19.75 11.92
CA PHE A 67 -3.81 -19.02 11.49
C PHE A 67 -2.60 -19.96 11.49
N ARG A 68 -2.35 -20.58 10.34
CA ARG A 68 -1.25 -21.55 10.16
C ARG A 68 0.12 -20.91 10.34
N THR A 69 0.33 -19.67 9.92
CA THR A 69 1.52 -18.87 10.26
C THR A 69 1.08 -17.61 11.00
N ARG A 70 1.17 -17.62 12.33
CA ARG A 70 0.56 -16.61 13.21
C ARG A 70 1.19 -15.24 13.02
N ALA A 71 2.51 -15.13 13.13
CA ALA A 71 3.23 -13.86 13.04
C ALA A 71 3.10 -13.25 11.64
N ASN A 72 3.25 -14.05 10.59
CA ASN A 72 3.05 -13.60 9.21
C ASN A 72 1.60 -13.19 8.93
N THR A 73 0.59 -13.88 9.50
CA THR A 73 -0.81 -13.46 9.39
C THR A 73 -1.05 -12.12 10.09
N TRP A 74 -0.62 -11.97 11.34
CA TRP A 74 -0.88 -10.75 12.12
C TRP A 74 -0.16 -9.52 11.58
N SER A 75 1.07 -9.68 11.09
CA SER A 75 1.87 -8.56 10.56
C SER A 75 1.27 -7.91 9.31
N ASN A 76 0.38 -8.61 8.59
CA ASN A 76 -0.36 -8.04 7.46
C ASN A 76 -1.33 -6.91 7.85
N LEU A 77 -1.69 -6.79 9.12
CA LEU A 77 -2.45 -5.65 9.63
C LEU A 77 -1.72 -4.31 9.46
N ALA A 78 -0.39 -4.32 9.26
CA ALA A 78 0.36 -3.11 8.92
C ALA A 78 -0.15 -2.47 7.62
N TYR A 79 -0.46 -3.26 6.58
CA TYR A 79 -1.01 -2.75 5.33
C TYR A 79 -2.44 -2.23 5.51
N VAL A 80 -3.25 -2.93 6.32
CA VAL A 80 -4.62 -2.52 6.64
C VAL A 80 -4.63 -1.17 7.37
N LEU A 81 -3.71 -0.96 8.32
CA LEU A 81 -3.55 0.32 9.01
C LEU A 81 -3.24 1.44 8.02
N VAL A 82 -2.29 1.22 7.11
CA VAL A 82 -1.94 2.19 6.05
C VAL A 82 -3.16 2.49 5.17
N GLY A 83 -3.87 1.45 4.73
CA GLY A 83 -5.07 1.59 3.90
C GLY A 83 -6.17 2.39 4.59
N ILE A 84 -6.48 2.08 5.86
CA ILE A 84 -7.45 2.82 6.68
C ILE A 84 -7.06 4.29 6.79
N TYR A 85 -5.79 4.59 7.11
CA TYR A 85 -5.32 5.98 7.21
C TYR A 85 -5.51 6.74 5.90
N VAL A 86 -5.10 6.13 4.79
CA VAL A 86 -5.24 6.74 3.45
C VAL A 86 -6.71 6.98 3.10
N ILE A 87 -7.58 6.00 3.33
CA ILE A 87 -9.02 6.12 3.05
C ILE A 87 -9.63 7.26 3.88
N VAL A 88 -9.37 7.28 5.19
CA VAL A 88 -9.90 8.31 6.10
C VAL A 88 -9.44 9.70 5.67
N ILE A 89 -8.15 9.88 5.35
CA ILE A 89 -7.62 11.15 4.85
C ILE A 89 -8.27 11.52 3.52
N GLY A 90 -8.39 10.57 2.59
CA GLY A 90 -9.03 10.80 1.29
C GLY A 90 -10.50 11.20 1.40
N VAL A 91 -11.26 10.56 2.30
CA VAL A 91 -12.66 10.93 2.59
C VAL A 91 -12.74 12.34 3.21
N MET A 92 -11.79 12.70 4.07
CA MET A 92 -11.74 14.05 4.64
C MET A 92 -11.41 15.12 3.60
N ASP A 93 -10.45 14.84 2.70
CA ASP A 93 -10.14 15.72 1.56
C ASP A 93 -11.33 15.84 0.60
N TRP A 94 -12.10 14.76 0.41
CA TRP A 94 -13.32 14.78 -0.40
C TRP A 94 -14.40 15.67 0.20
N ARG A 95 -14.59 15.60 1.53
CA ARG A 95 -15.59 16.40 2.26
C ARG A 95 -15.16 17.85 2.45
N ASN A 96 -13.86 18.12 2.47
CA ASN A 96 -13.29 19.47 2.59
C ASN A 96 -12.33 19.72 1.44
N PRO A 97 -12.85 20.00 0.23
CA PRO A 97 -12.01 20.21 -0.95
C PRO A 97 -10.98 21.30 -0.70
N ALA A 98 -9.71 20.99 -0.97
CA ALA A 98 -8.61 21.92 -0.77
C ALA A 98 -8.79 23.16 -1.67
N GLN A 99 -8.55 24.35 -1.12
CA GLN A 99 -8.49 25.58 -1.92
C GLN A 99 -7.28 25.52 -2.87
N LYS A 100 -7.47 25.97 -4.12
CA LYS A 100 -6.40 25.98 -5.13
C LYS A 100 -5.35 27.05 -4.79
N PRO A 101 -4.05 26.81 -5.07
CA PRO A 101 -3.48 25.63 -5.72
C PRO A 101 -3.17 24.48 -4.72
N ALA A 102 -3.90 23.36 -4.84
CA ALA A 102 -3.66 22.15 -4.07
C ALA A 102 -2.86 21.13 -4.89
N GLY A 103 -2.15 20.23 -4.22
CA GLY A 103 -1.51 19.07 -4.86
C GLY A 103 -2.52 18.18 -5.60
N TYR A 104 -2.05 17.44 -6.61
CA TYR A 104 -2.92 16.64 -7.47
C TYR A 104 -3.78 15.65 -6.68
N LEU A 105 -3.16 14.90 -5.76
CA LEU A 105 -3.87 13.90 -4.94
C LEU A 105 -4.95 14.50 -4.04
N ARG A 106 -4.70 15.69 -3.47
CA ARG A 106 -5.69 16.46 -2.68
C ARG A 106 -6.84 16.98 -3.53
N SER A 107 -6.57 17.24 -4.81
CA SER A 107 -7.58 17.66 -5.79
C SER A 107 -8.35 16.47 -6.38
N ARG A 108 -7.86 15.25 -6.20
CA ARG A 108 -8.44 13.99 -6.69
C ARG A 108 -8.47 12.92 -5.59
N PRO A 109 -9.23 13.12 -4.49
CA PRO A 109 -9.14 12.23 -3.33
C PRO A 109 -9.57 10.78 -3.62
N ALA A 110 -10.42 10.55 -4.62
CA ALA A 110 -10.85 9.21 -5.02
C ALA A 110 -9.69 8.29 -5.46
N LEU A 111 -8.65 8.83 -6.11
CA LEU A 111 -7.45 8.04 -6.45
C LEU A 111 -6.65 7.66 -5.19
N GLY A 112 -6.65 8.53 -4.18
CA GLY A 112 -6.10 8.21 -2.86
C GLY A 112 -6.91 7.13 -2.15
N ILE A 113 -8.24 7.23 -2.18
CA ILE A 113 -9.13 6.21 -1.60
C ILE A 113 -8.93 4.87 -2.31
N LEU A 114 -8.81 4.84 -3.65
CA LEU A 114 -8.51 3.63 -4.40
C LEU A 114 -7.19 2.99 -3.97
N PHE A 115 -6.12 3.79 -3.81
CA PHE A 115 -4.84 3.30 -3.28
C PHE A 115 -5.00 2.74 -1.86
N GLY A 116 -5.74 3.42 -0.99
CA GLY A 116 -6.00 2.94 0.37
C GLY A 116 -6.79 1.63 0.42
N LEU A 117 -7.81 1.48 -0.44
CA LEU A 117 -8.56 0.24 -0.63
C LEU A 117 -7.64 -0.88 -1.13
N ALA A 118 -6.73 -0.58 -2.06
CA ALA A 118 -5.75 -1.54 -2.55
C ALA A 118 -4.77 -1.98 -1.44
N CYS A 119 -4.35 -1.09 -0.53
CA CYS A 119 -3.55 -1.45 0.64
C CYS A 119 -4.32 -2.35 1.62
N CYS A 120 -5.61 -2.07 1.86
CA CYS A 120 -6.45 -2.97 2.65
C CYS A 120 -6.61 -4.34 1.98
N TYR A 121 -6.80 -4.37 0.66
CA TYR A 121 -6.87 -5.60 -0.12
C TYR A 121 -5.57 -6.41 -0.03
N LEU A 122 -4.40 -5.76 -0.12
CA LEU A 122 -3.10 -6.38 0.13
C LEU A 122 -3.04 -7.02 1.54
N GLY A 123 -3.35 -6.25 2.58
CA GLY A 123 -3.30 -6.76 3.95
C GLY A 123 -4.25 -7.93 4.20
N VAL A 124 -5.48 -7.85 3.72
CA VAL A 124 -6.46 -8.94 3.88
C VAL A 124 -6.08 -10.15 3.02
N GLY A 125 -5.73 -9.94 1.75
CA GLY A 125 -5.39 -11.02 0.82
C GLY A 125 -4.14 -11.80 1.25
N SER A 126 -3.07 -11.08 1.60
CA SER A 126 -1.84 -11.67 2.10
C SER A 126 -2.03 -12.31 3.48
N GLY A 127 -2.80 -11.66 4.36
CA GLY A 127 -3.18 -12.24 5.66
C GLY A 127 -3.94 -13.56 5.51
N ILE A 128 -4.89 -13.66 4.57
CA ILE A 128 -5.63 -14.90 4.28
C ILE A 128 -4.69 -15.99 3.78
N PHE A 129 -3.71 -15.67 2.94
CA PHE A 129 -2.73 -16.67 2.51
C PHE A 129 -1.92 -17.20 3.68
N HIS A 130 -1.39 -16.33 4.53
CA HIS A 130 -0.60 -16.75 5.70
C HIS A 130 -1.45 -17.50 6.75
N ALA A 131 -2.74 -17.15 6.85
CA ALA A 131 -3.68 -17.84 7.71
C ALA A 131 -3.97 -19.26 7.20
N SER A 132 -4.16 -19.39 5.90
CA SER A 132 -4.70 -20.62 5.28
C SER A 132 -3.65 -21.54 4.68
N LEU A 133 -2.56 -20.99 4.14
CA LEU A 133 -1.59 -21.67 3.26
C LEU A 133 -2.30 -22.53 2.19
N THR A 134 -3.34 -21.96 1.58
CA THR A 134 -4.12 -22.60 0.50
C THR A 134 -3.72 -22.05 -0.87
N HIS A 135 -3.95 -22.84 -1.92
CA HIS A 135 -3.69 -22.45 -3.30
C HIS A 135 -4.48 -21.19 -3.70
N TRP A 136 -5.77 -21.13 -3.31
CA TRP A 136 -6.59 -19.94 -3.50
C TRP A 136 -6.06 -18.72 -2.72
N GLY A 137 -5.65 -18.92 -1.47
CA GLY A 137 -5.00 -17.88 -0.67
C GLY A 137 -3.76 -17.32 -1.36
N GLN A 138 -2.91 -18.18 -1.92
CA GLN A 138 -1.69 -17.75 -2.63
C GLN A 138 -2.00 -16.93 -3.90
N GLN A 139 -3.08 -17.29 -4.62
CA GLN A 139 -3.54 -16.48 -5.74
C GLN A 139 -4.01 -15.10 -5.28
N LEU A 140 -4.75 -15.05 -4.18
CA LEU A 140 -5.22 -13.80 -3.58
C LEU A 140 -4.07 -12.91 -3.11
N ASP A 141 -3.10 -13.46 -2.38
CA ASP A 141 -1.91 -12.75 -1.88
C ASP A 141 -1.11 -12.10 -3.02
N VAL A 142 -0.64 -12.92 -3.97
CA VAL A 142 0.20 -12.43 -5.08
C VAL A 142 -0.53 -11.38 -5.91
N ALA A 143 -1.82 -11.59 -6.20
CA ALA A 143 -2.60 -10.60 -6.93
C ALA A 143 -2.78 -9.29 -6.14
N ALA A 144 -2.99 -9.39 -4.83
CA ALA A 144 -3.19 -8.24 -3.96
C ALA A 144 -1.91 -7.41 -3.78
N MET A 145 -0.72 -8.02 -3.85
CA MET A 145 0.57 -7.31 -3.84
C MET A 145 0.71 -6.30 -4.99
N TYR A 146 0.06 -6.55 -6.13
CA TYR A 146 0.14 -5.67 -7.29
C TYR A 146 -0.78 -4.46 -7.19
N ALA A 147 -1.93 -4.60 -6.53
CA ALA A 147 -3.00 -3.60 -6.58
C ALA A 147 -2.58 -2.19 -6.08
N PRO A 148 -1.82 -2.02 -4.98
CA PRO A 148 -1.36 -0.70 -4.55
C PRO A 148 -0.45 -0.04 -5.60
N LEU A 149 0.43 -0.82 -6.24
CA LEU A 149 1.35 -0.31 -7.26
C LEU A 149 0.59 0.09 -8.53
N VAL A 150 -0.38 -0.71 -8.95
CA VAL A 150 -1.27 -0.38 -10.08
C VAL A 150 -2.06 0.89 -9.80
N ALA A 151 -2.57 1.08 -8.57
CA ALA A 151 -3.25 2.31 -8.18
C ALA A 151 -2.32 3.54 -8.21
N LEU A 152 -1.05 3.40 -7.78
CA LEU A 152 -0.06 4.47 -7.91
C LEU A 152 0.28 4.77 -9.38
N ILE A 153 0.39 3.75 -10.23
CA ILE A 153 0.59 3.96 -11.68
C ILE A 153 -0.59 4.72 -12.27
N ALA A 154 -1.83 4.33 -11.95
CA ALA A 154 -3.02 5.05 -12.39
C ALA A 154 -3.07 6.50 -11.92
N LEU A 155 -2.64 6.77 -10.68
CA LEU A 155 -2.47 8.14 -10.18
C LEU A 155 -1.45 8.93 -11.02
N ASN A 156 -0.31 8.33 -11.36
CA ASN A 156 0.69 8.99 -12.19
C ASN A 156 0.21 9.22 -13.63
N LEU A 157 -0.54 8.29 -14.20
CA LEU A 157 -1.13 8.45 -15.53
C LEU A 157 -2.20 9.55 -15.53
N ASP A 158 -3.05 9.64 -14.50
CA ASP A 158 -4.01 10.74 -14.36
C ASP A 158 -3.31 12.10 -14.15
N ARG A 159 -2.17 12.11 -13.45
CA ARG A 159 -1.29 13.29 -13.29
C ARG A 159 -0.66 13.79 -14.60
N LEU A 160 -0.58 12.94 -15.62
CA LEU A 160 0.00 13.24 -16.94
C LEU A 160 -1.07 13.56 -17.97
N LEU A 161 -2.11 12.72 -18.02
CA LEU A 161 -3.25 12.79 -18.92
C LEU A 161 -4.52 12.67 -18.06
N PRO A 162 -5.01 13.79 -17.48
CA PRO A 162 -6.17 13.77 -16.60
C PRO A 162 -7.39 13.19 -17.31
N ALA A 163 -7.85 12.03 -16.85
CA ALA A 163 -8.93 11.26 -17.47
C ALA A 163 -9.80 10.52 -16.44
N TRP A 164 -9.71 10.88 -15.16
CA TRP A 164 -10.64 10.39 -14.13
C TRP A 164 -12.10 10.44 -14.60
N PRO A 165 -12.91 9.35 -14.44
CA PRO A 165 -12.62 8.13 -13.66
C PRO A 165 -11.94 6.98 -14.42
N LEU A 166 -11.58 7.16 -15.70
CA LEU A 166 -11.08 6.07 -16.55
C LEU A 166 -9.84 5.39 -15.99
N TRP A 167 -8.88 6.14 -15.45
CA TRP A 167 -7.68 5.56 -14.84
C TRP A 167 -7.98 4.74 -13.58
N GLY A 168 -9.00 5.11 -12.81
CA GLY A 168 -9.45 4.31 -11.67
C GLY A 168 -10.06 2.98 -12.11
N LEU A 169 -10.91 3.01 -13.14
CA LEU A 169 -11.51 1.81 -13.73
C LEU A 169 -10.43 0.91 -14.36
N ALA A 170 -9.48 1.49 -15.08
CA ALA A 170 -8.35 0.76 -15.66
C ALA A 170 -7.50 0.08 -14.58
N ALA A 171 -7.27 0.73 -13.43
CA ALA A 171 -6.54 0.14 -12.32
C ALA A 171 -7.26 -1.07 -11.71
N VAL A 172 -8.58 -0.97 -11.53
CA VAL A 172 -9.42 -2.08 -11.04
C VAL A 172 -9.41 -3.24 -12.04
N PHE A 173 -9.61 -2.93 -13.32
CA PHE A 173 -9.58 -3.93 -14.38
C PHE A 173 -8.22 -4.61 -14.50
N ALA A 174 -7.13 -3.85 -14.49
CA ALA A 174 -5.78 -4.40 -14.49
C ALA A 174 -5.51 -5.28 -13.26
N SER A 175 -5.96 -4.88 -12.07
CA SER A 175 -5.84 -5.71 -10.86
C SER A 175 -6.64 -7.02 -10.97
N ALA A 176 -7.83 -6.97 -11.58
CA ALA A 176 -8.63 -8.17 -11.85
C ALA A 176 -7.95 -9.11 -12.86
N LEU A 177 -7.38 -8.56 -13.94
CA LEU A 177 -6.61 -9.35 -14.90
C LEU A 177 -5.37 -9.99 -14.24
N LEU A 178 -4.65 -9.23 -13.41
CA LEU A 178 -3.50 -9.77 -12.68
C LEU A 178 -3.90 -10.89 -11.70
N TYR A 179 -5.10 -10.84 -11.12
CA TYR A 179 -5.67 -11.93 -10.33
C TYR A 179 -5.99 -13.17 -11.18
N VAL A 180 -6.67 -12.98 -12.32
CA VAL A 180 -7.06 -14.06 -13.23
C VAL A 180 -5.84 -14.77 -13.83
N TYR A 181 -4.85 -13.99 -14.28
CA TYR A 181 -3.65 -14.50 -14.97
C TYR A 181 -2.46 -14.74 -14.02
N LYS A 182 -2.66 -14.69 -12.71
CA LYS A 182 -1.59 -14.85 -11.71
C LYS A 182 -0.70 -16.06 -11.99
N TRP A 183 -1.31 -17.19 -12.34
CA TRP A 183 -0.60 -18.46 -12.58
C TRP A 183 0.14 -18.54 -13.91
N SER A 184 -0.15 -17.62 -14.83
CA SER A 184 0.52 -17.50 -16.13
C SER A 184 1.70 -16.51 -16.08
N MET A 185 1.99 -15.93 -14.91
CA MET A 185 3.01 -14.89 -14.75
C MET A 185 3.96 -15.21 -13.61
N SER A 186 5.20 -14.75 -13.74
CA SER A 186 6.17 -14.80 -12.64
C SER A 186 6.00 -13.60 -11.71
N SER A 187 5.71 -13.84 -10.44
CA SER A 187 5.68 -12.77 -9.42
C SER A 187 7.04 -12.11 -9.22
N SER A 188 8.14 -12.84 -9.43
CA SER A 188 9.51 -12.30 -9.40
C SER A 188 9.83 -11.39 -10.58
N THR A 189 8.95 -11.32 -11.59
CA THR A 189 9.06 -10.40 -12.73
C THR A 189 8.05 -9.27 -12.61
N VAL A 190 6.78 -9.59 -12.38
CA VAL A 190 5.69 -8.61 -12.35
C VAL A 190 5.84 -7.62 -11.20
N LEU A 191 6.13 -8.11 -9.98
CA LEU A 191 6.25 -7.24 -8.82
C LEU A 191 7.41 -6.23 -8.98
N PRO A 192 8.66 -6.65 -9.31
CA PRO A 192 9.73 -5.68 -9.54
C PRO A 192 9.44 -4.72 -10.69
N ALA A 193 8.81 -5.18 -11.78
CA ALA A 193 8.44 -4.31 -12.90
C ALA A 193 7.47 -3.19 -12.48
N LEU A 194 6.45 -3.51 -11.68
CA LEU A 194 5.51 -2.52 -11.14
C LEU A 194 6.19 -1.55 -10.17
N ILE A 195 7.06 -2.05 -9.28
CA ILE A 195 7.86 -1.23 -8.37
C ILE A 195 8.75 -0.25 -9.15
N LEU A 196 9.46 -0.75 -10.16
CA LEU A 196 10.30 0.07 -11.03
C LEU A 196 9.48 1.09 -11.80
N GLY A 197 8.28 0.72 -12.28
CA GLY A 197 7.36 1.66 -12.93
C GLY A 197 6.98 2.85 -12.03
N VAL A 198 6.61 2.58 -10.78
CA VAL A 198 6.34 3.64 -9.78
C VAL A 198 7.60 4.47 -9.51
N GLY A 199 8.77 3.82 -9.35
CA GLY A 199 10.06 4.49 -9.15
C GLY A 199 10.43 5.41 -10.30
N CYS A 200 10.23 4.98 -11.55
CA CYS A 200 10.45 5.78 -12.75
C CYS A 200 9.60 7.05 -12.73
N PHE A 201 8.31 6.98 -12.34
CA PHE A 201 7.49 8.17 -12.20
C PHE A 201 8.04 9.13 -11.12
N MET A 202 8.48 8.60 -9.97
CA MET A 202 9.08 9.42 -8.91
C MET A 202 10.40 10.09 -9.33
N VAL A 203 11.18 9.44 -10.21
CA VAL A 203 12.40 10.01 -10.81
C VAL A 203 12.03 11.09 -11.83
N VAL A 204 11.07 10.83 -12.73
CA VAL A 204 10.59 11.80 -13.72
C VAL A 204 10.06 13.07 -13.04
N ASP A 205 9.36 12.92 -11.92
CA ASP A 205 8.89 14.03 -11.10
C ASP A 205 10.02 14.98 -10.63
N ARG A 206 11.27 14.51 -10.55
CA ARG A 206 12.42 15.36 -10.20
C ARG A 206 12.78 16.37 -11.28
N PHE A 207 12.39 16.11 -12.52
CA PHE A 207 12.66 16.96 -13.67
C PHE A 207 11.46 17.84 -14.06
N ARG A 208 10.30 17.61 -13.43
CA ARG A 208 9.09 18.42 -13.63
C ARG A 208 9.23 19.78 -12.94
N ARG A 209 8.81 20.84 -13.63
CA ARG A 209 8.85 22.24 -13.12
C ARG A 209 7.49 22.76 -12.66
N ASP A 210 6.42 22.13 -13.12
CA ASP A 210 5.02 22.47 -12.84
C ASP A 210 4.54 22.03 -11.46
N ARG A 211 5.28 21.12 -10.81
CA ARG A 211 4.93 20.52 -9.53
C ARG A 211 6.19 20.25 -8.70
N ARG A 212 6.05 20.29 -7.37
CA ARG A 212 7.11 19.90 -6.44
C ARG A 212 6.58 18.90 -5.43
N THR A 213 7.35 17.85 -5.19
CA THR A 213 7.12 16.83 -4.16
C THR A 213 8.28 16.83 -3.17
N GLU A 214 8.02 16.43 -1.93
CA GLU A 214 9.05 16.29 -0.91
C GLU A 214 9.87 15.00 -1.12
N PHE A 215 11.11 15.15 -1.60
CA PHE A 215 12.00 14.04 -1.93
C PHE A 215 12.23 13.05 -0.79
N ARG A 216 12.24 13.52 0.47
CA ARG A 216 12.46 12.66 1.65
C ARG A 216 11.52 11.47 1.71
N TRP A 217 10.27 11.62 1.28
CA TRP A 217 9.30 10.52 1.31
C TRP A 217 9.60 9.45 0.26
N GLY A 218 10.06 9.85 -0.93
CA GLY A 218 10.53 8.90 -1.94
C GLY A 218 11.79 8.15 -1.46
N LEU A 219 12.72 8.86 -0.80
CA LEU A 219 13.90 8.24 -0.21
C LEU A 219 13.55 7.26 0.91
N PHE A 220 12.66 7.62 1.84
CA PHE A 220 12.20 6.71 2.89
C PHE A 220 11.44 5.51 2.34
N ALA A 221 10.65 5.69 1.27
CA ALA A 221 10.01 4.58 0.59
C ALA A 221 11.03 3.59 0.02
N LEU A 222 12.08 4.09 -0.62
CA LEU A 222 13.18 3.28 -1.17
C LEU A 222 13.98 2.56 -0.08
N ILE A 223 14.41 3.28 0.96
CA ILE A 223 15.16 2.68 2.08
C ILE A 223 14.34 1.57 2.74
N SER A 224 13.05 1.83 3.01
CA SER A 224 12.16 0.84 3.62
C SER A 224 12.04 -0.41 2.74
N LEU A 225 11.90 -0.25 1.42
CA LEU A 225 11.82 -1.37 0.49
C LEU A 225 13.12 -2.18 0.42
N VAL A 226 14.29 -1.52 0.38
CA VAL A 226 15.59 -2.21 0.37
C VAL A 226 15.79 -3.01 1.66
N LEU A 227 15.48 -2.42 2.81
CA LEU A 227 15.53 -3.12 4.10
C LEU A 227 14.54 -4.29 4.14
N ALA A 228 13.32 -4.11 3.61
CA ALA A 228 12.35 -5.20 3.54
C ALA A 228 12.91 -6.39 2.77
N ILE A 229 13.45 -6.15 1.57
CA ILE A 229 14.07 -7.19 0.74
C ILE A 229 15.18 -7.89 1.52
N ALA A 230 16.07 -7.13 2.18
CA ALA A 230 17.16 -7.71 2.96
C ALA A 230 16.66 -8.66 4.06
N PHE A 231 15.68 -8.24 4.88
CA PHE A 231 15.11 -9.09 5.92
C PHE A 231 14.39 -10.32 5.36
N ARG A 232 13.66 -10.18 4.25
CA ARG A 232 13.03 -11.32 3.58
C ARG A 232 14.08 -12.34 3.10
N GLN A 233 15.19 -11.89 2.51
CA GLN A 233 16.24 -12.80 2.05
C GLN A 233 16.95 -13.50 3.22
N LEU A 234 17.16 -12.81 4.35
CA LEU A 234 17.68 -13.43 5.57
C LEU A 234 16.72 -14.50 6.12
N ASP A 235 15.42 -14.26 6.05
CA ASP A 235 14.37 -15.21 6.45
C ASP A 235 14.37 -16.46 5.58
N VAL A 236 14.35 -16.27 4.25
CA VAL A 236 14.39 -17.37 3.27
C VAL A 236 15.68 -18.19 3.40
N ALA A 237 16.79 -17.55 3.78
CA ALA A 237 18.06 -18.23 4.02
C ALA A 237 18.12 -18.97 5.38
N GLY A 238 17.12 -18.82 6.24
CA GLY A 238 17.13 -19.35 7.61
C GLY A 238 18.18 -18.70 8.52
N ARG A 239 18.58 -17.45 8.25
CA ARG A 239 19.70 -16.75 8.92
C ARG A 239 19.27 -15.56 9.79
N PHE A 240 17.97 -15.41 10.07
CA PHE A 240 17.46 -14.26 10.83
C PHE A 240 17.11 -14.61 12.28
N THR A 241 16.02 -15.35 12.48
CA THR A 241 15.52 -15.76 13.80
C THR A 241 15.02 -17.20 13.78
N GLY A 242 14.72 -17.75 14.97
CA GLY A 242 14.18 -19.09 15.08
C GLY A 242 12.70 -19.19 14.68
N PRO A 243 12.21 -20.40 14.32
CA PRO A 243 10.86 -20.62 13.80
C PRO A 243 9.74 -20.31 14.80
N ASP A 244 10.07 -20.32 16.10
CA ASP A 244 9.13 -20.09 17.19
C ASP A 244 8.99 -18.63 17.62
N THR A 245 9.76 -17.73 16.99
CA THR A 245 9.75 -16.31 17.37
C THR A 245 8.65 -15.53 16.65
N TRP A 246 8.10 -14.50 17.30
CA TRP A 246 7.17 -13.58 16.64
C TRP A 246 7.88 -12.62 15.67
N LEU A 247 9.18 -12.39 15.86
CA LEU A 247 9.99 -11.53 15.01
C LEU A 247 10.61 -12.36 13.88
N GLN A 248 9.85 -12.57 12.82
CA GLN A 248 10.34 -13.22 11.59
C GLN A 248 10.87 -12.19 10.60
N GLY A 249 11.77 -12.58 9.69
CA GLY A 249 12.25 -11.66 8.66
C GLY A 249 11.14 -11.31 7.66
N HIS A 250 10.21 -12.25 7.42
CA HIS A 250 9.01 -11.99 6.61
C HIS A 250 7.97 -11.08 7.32
N VAL A 251 7.92 -11.09 8.65
CA VAL A 251 7.17 -10.08 9.42
C VAL A 251 7.73 -8.68 9.20
N LEU A 252 9.06 -8.52 9.26
CA LEU A 252 9.71 -7.23 8.96
C LEU A 252 9.50 -6.80 7.51
N TRP A 253 9.47 -7.75 6.57
CA TRP A 253 9.06 -7.48 5.20
C TRP A 253 7.68 -6.84 5.12
N HIS A 254 6.66 -7.37 5.83
CA HIS A 254 5.32 -6.78 5.85
C HIS A 254 5.33 -5.34 6.39
N PHE A 255 5.94 -5.12 7.56
CA PHE A 255 6.00 -3.79 8.16
C PHE A 255 6.76 -2.78 7.29
N LEU A 256 7.90 -3.16 6.72
CA LEU A 256 8.75 -2.25 5.95
C LEU A 256 8.18 -1.95 4.56
N THR A 257 7.52 -2.91 3.91
CA THR A 257 6.81 -2.63 2.66
C THR A 257 5.52 -1.83 2.90
N ALA A 258 4.81 -2.04 4.02
CA ALA A 258 3.71 -1.18 4.42
C ALA A 258 4.19 0.27 4.67
N ALA A 259 5.32 0.43 5.36
CA ALA A 259 5.96 1.73 5.56
C ALA A 259 6.39 2.36 4.23
N SER A 260 6.90 1.57 3.29
CA SER A 260 7.23 2.02 1.93
C SER A 260 6.01 2.57 1.20
N LEU A 261 4.87 1.86 1.24
CA LEU A 261 3.60 2.32 0.67
C LEU A 261 3.07 3.59 1.35
N ALA A 262 3.17 3.70 2.68
CA ALA A 262 2.80 4.91 3.41
C ALA A 262 3.68 6.11 3.04
N CYS A 263 4.98 5.89 2.84
CA CYS A 263 5.92 6.90 2.37
C CYS A 263 5.63 7.29 0.91
N ALA A 264 5.30 6.34 0.04
CA ALA A 264 4.88 6.62 -1.34
C ALA A 264 3.60 7.48 -1.39
N TYR A 265 2.60 7.16 -0.56
CA TYR A 265 1.43 8.02 -0.41
C TYR A 265 1.79 9.42 0.07
N SER A 266 2.65 9.52 1.09
CA SER A 266 3.11 10.81 1.63
C SER A 266 3.87 11.63 0.59
N TYR A 267 4.65 10.98 -0.27
CA TYR A 267 5.32 11.60 -1.42
C TYR A 267 4.30 12.26 -2.36
N TYR A 268 3.28 11.53 -2.82
CA TYR A 268 2.26 12.10 -3.72
C TYR A 268 1.36 13.13 -3.03
N ARG A 269 1.06 12.95 -1.74
CA ARG A 269 0.28 13.90 -0.95
C ARG A 269 1.03 15.22 -0.72
N SER A 270 2.35 15.16 -0.57
CA SER A 270 3.21 16.33 -0.38
C SER A 270 3.28 17.24 -1.60
N GLU A 271 2.69 16.84 -2.72
CA GLU A 271 2.72 17.62 -3.95
C GLU A 271 2.11 19.02 -3.75
N ILE A 272 2.81 20.01 -4.31
CA ILE A 272 2.36 21.39 -4.45
C ILE A 272 2.52 21.76 -5.92
N ARG A 273 1.45 22.31 -6.51
CA ARG A 273 1.51 22.86 -7.87
C ARG A 273 2.17 24.23 -7.83
N VAL A 274 3.13 24.45 -8.73
CA VAL A 274 3.78 25.75 -8.89
C VAL A 274 2.95 26.55 -9.89
N VAL A 275 2.23 27.57 -9.40
CA VAL A 275 1.60 28.55 -10.30
C VAL A 275 2.73 29.41 -10.85
N THR A 276 3.05 29.23 -12.13
CA THR A 276 3.92 30.17 -12.84
C THR A 276 3.07 31.33 -13.31
N ASP A 277 3.28 32.52 -12.76
CA ASP A 277 2.67 33.78 -13.21
C ASP A 277 2.95 33.99 -14.70
N ARG A 278 2.01 33.58 -15.56
CA ARG A 278 2.09 33.87 -17.00
C ARG A 278 0.85 34.51 -17.60
N HIS A 279 -0.19 34.82 -16.82
CA HIS A 279 -1.38 35.52 -17.34
C HIS A 279 -2.04 36.50 -16.37
N GLU A 280 -1.27 37.39 -15.75
CA GLU A 280 -1.79 38.64 -15.18
C GLU A 280 -0.92 39.82 -15.62
N LYS A 281 -0.90 40.10 -16.92
CA LYS A 281 -0.64 41.45 -17.44
C LYS A 281 -1.40 41.60 -18.75
N ASN A 282 -2.62 42.10 -18.62
CA ASN A 282 -3.21 43.07 -19.54
C ASN A 282 -4.24 43.83 -18.71
N PRO A 283 -3.89 44.97 -18.10
CA PRO A 283 -4.91 45.97 -17.84
C PRO A 283 -5.38 46.44 -19.21
N VAL A 284 -6.65 46.15 -19.52
CA VAL A 284 -7.36 46.86 -20.56
C VAL A 284 -7.53 48.28 -20.00
N GLU A 285 -6.62 49.17 -20.39
CA GLU A 285 -6.92 50.60 -20.45
C GLU A 285 -7.85 50.78 -21.65
N ASP A 286 -9.16 50.91 -21.39
CA ASP A 286 -10.07 51.51 -22.35
C ASP A 286 -10.46 52.89 -21.82
N ALA A 287 -10.29 53.85 -22.74
CA ALA A 287 -10.46 55.28 -22.64
C ALA A 287 -11.93 55.74 -22.57
#